data_AF-A0A2N8KQP7-F1
#
_entry.id   AF-A0A2N8KQP7-F1
#
_cell.length_a   1.000
_cell.length_b   1.000
_cell.length_c   1.000
_cell.angle_alpha   90.00
_cell.angle_beta   90.00
_cell.angle_gamma   90.00
#
_symmetry.space_group_name_H-M   'P 1'
#
loop_
_entity.id
_entity.type
_entity.pdbx_description
1 polymer ?
#
loop_
_entity_poly.entity_id
_entity_poly.type
_entity_poly.pdbx_seq_one_letter_code
_entity_poly.pdbx_strand_id
1 'polypeptide(L)' 'MEKEDLLAQILTRSVQLGDFGDWADVLGDYAGCLWDVRHKLEAEEFTRFIDVGAAVYRTLARAEAYRRSSVWKTDVSDRR' A
#
# COMPACT_ATOMS: atom_id res chain seq x y z
N MET A 1 0.22 22.63 6.15
CA MET A 1 0.44 21.24 6.57
C MET A 1 1.62 20.76 5.76
N GLU A 2 2.72 20.45 6.43
CA GLU A 2 3.94 20.04 5.75
C GLU A 2 3.88 18.55 5.38
N LYS A 3 4.80 18.13 4.50
CA LYS A 3 4.87 16.74 4.03
C LYS A 3 5.12 15.76 5.18
N GLU A 4 5.97 16.14 6.13
CA GLU A 4 6.33 15.36 7.30
C GLU A 4 5.12 15.17 8.24
N ASP A 5 4.31 16.21 8.43
CA ASP A 5 3.08 16.15 9.21
C ASP A 5 2.08 15.16 8.58
N LEU A 6 1.95 15.20 7.26
CA LEU A 6 1.08 14.30 6.52
C LEU A 6 1.56 12.85 6.65
N LEU A 7 2.88 12.60 6.56
CA LEU A 7 3.44 11.28 6.75
C LEU A 7 3.20 10.77 8.17
N ALA A 8 3.46 11.60 9.19
CA ALA A 8 3.22 11.23 10.58
C ALA A 8 1.75 10.86 10.81
N GLN A 9 0.81 11.59 10.20
CA GLN A 9 -0.60 11.25 10.25
C GLN A 9 -0.89 9.90 9.58
N ILE A 10 -0.37 9.64 8.38
CA ILE A 10 -0.56 8.34 7.69
C ILE A 10 -0.06 7.19 8.56
N LEU A 11 1.09 7.34 9.21
CA LEU A 11 1.71 6.29 10.02
C LEU A 11 0.98 6.04 11.36
N THR A 12 0.34 7.05 11.92
CA THR A 12 -0.30 6.99 13.24
C THR A 12 -1.82 6.82 13.16
N ARG A 13 -2.41 6.98 11.97
CA ARG A 13 -3.85 6.81 11.76
C ARG A 13 -4.23 5.37 12.08
N SER A 14 -5.05 5.19 13.11
CA SER A 14 -5.70 3.90 13.36
C SER A 14 -6.78 3.71 12.29
N VAL A 15 -6.57 2.74 11.42
CA VAL A 15 -7.53 2.34 10.39
C VAL A 15 -7.86 0.87 10.63
N GLN A 16 -9.16 0.53 10.58
CA GLN A 16 -9.56 -0.87 10.57
C GLN A 16 -9.05 -1.48 9.27
N LEU A 17 -8.06 -2.37 9.39
CA LEU A 17 -7.63 -3.19 8.27
C LEU A 17 -8.62 -4.35 8.16
N GLY A 18 -9.16 -4.56 6.97
CA GLY A 18 -9.85 -5.81 6.63
C GLY A 18 -8.88 -6.99 6.65
N ASP A 19 -9.37 -8.18 6.30
CA ASP A 19 -8.51 -9.34 6.18
C ASP A 19 -7.38 -9.08 5.17
N PHE A 20 -6.18 -9.60 5.49
CA PHE A 20 -4.91 -9.36 4.78
C PHE A 20 -4.91 -9.82 3.30
N GLY A 21 -6.03 -10.34 2.78
CA GLY A 21 -6.24 -10.79 1.41
C GLY A 21 -6.78 -9.71 0.46
N ASP A 22 -7.45 -8.67 0.97
CA ASP A 22 -8.23 -7.73 0.15
C ASP A 22 -7.43 -6.50 -0.28
N TRP A 23 -6.19 -6.71 -0.74
CA TRP A 23 -5.36 -5.64 -1.31
C TRP A 23 -6.02 -4.97 -2.53
N ALA A 24 -6.85 -5.72 -3.25
CA ALA A 24 -7.62 -5.20 -4.38
C ALA A 24 -8.66 -4.17 -3.91
N ASP A 25 -9.30 -4.40 -2.77
CA ASP A 25 -10.32 -3.51 -2.23
C ASP A 25 -9.68 -2.21 -1.71
N VAL A 26 -8.55 -2.30 -1.00
CA VAL A 26 -7.79 -1.11 -0.58
C VAL A 26 -7.32 -0.26 -1.78
N LEU A 27 -6.90 -0.91 -2.87
CA LEU A 27 -6.57 -0.20 -4.11
C LEU A 27 -7.81 0.37 -4.80
N GLY A 28 -8.95 -0.31 -4.70
CA GLY A 28 -10.25 0.18 -5.15
C GLY A 28 -10.65 1.46 -4.42
N ASP A 29 -10.55 1.48 -3.09
CA ASP A 29 -10.83 2.65 -2.27
C ASP A 29 -9.90 3.82 -2.60
N TYR A 30 -8.61 3.54 -2.79
CA TYR A 30 -7.64 4.54 -3.25
C TYR A 30 -8.03 5.12 -4.62
N ALA A 31 -8.35 4.26 -5.59
CA ALA A 31 -8.76 4.68 -6.92
C ALA A 31 -10.07 5.48 -6.89
N GLY A 32 -11.02 5.10 -6.05
CA GLY A 32 -12.27 5.84 -5.81
C GLY A 32 -12.00 7.25 -5.26
N CYS A 33 -11.19 7.35 -4.21
CA CYS A 33 -10.80 8.64 -3.64
C CYS A 33 -10.10 9.53 -4.67
N LEU A 34 -9.17 8.96 -5.45
CA LEU A 34 -8.46 9.69 -6.50
C LEU A 34 -9.41 10.13 -7.62
N TRP A 35 -10.36 9.27 -7.99
CA TRP A 35 -11.39 9.59 -8.96
C TRP A 35 -12.21 10.78 -8.49
N ASP A 36 -12.72 10.79 -7.25
CA ASP A 36 -13.58 11.87 -6.76
C ASP A 36 -12.91 13.24 -6.77
N VAL A 37 -11.59 13.28 -6.53
CA VAL A 37 -10.82 14.53 -6.56
C VAL A 37 -10.22 14.86 -7.94
N ARG A 38 -10.38 14.01 -8.96
CA ARG A 38 -9.72 14.14 -10.27
C ARG A 38 -9.91 15.50 -10.95
N HIS A 39 -11.06 16.14 -10.74
CA HIS A 39 -11.40 17.43 -11.33
C HIS A 39 -10.63 18.61 -10.72
N LYS A 40 -9.91 18.37 -9.61
CA LYS A 40 -9.08 19.36 -8.91
C LYS A 40 -7.58 19.18 -9.20
N LEU A 41 -7.23 18.19 -10.01
CA LEU A 41 -5.86 17.82 -10.31
C LEU A 41 -5.55 18.11 -11.78
N GLU A 42 -4.32 18.54 -12.04
CA GLU A 42 -3.78 18.54 -13.39
C GLU A 42 -3.51 17.10 -13.85
N ALA A 43 -3.49 16.88 -15.16
CA ALA A 43 -3.30 15.54 -15.73
C ALA A 43 -1.98 14.88 -15.28
N GLU A 44 -0.92 15.68 -15.13
CA GLU A 44 0.37 15.22 -14.63
C GLU A 44 0.32 14.81 -13.16
N GLU A 45 -0.42 15.55 -12.33
CA GLU A 45 -0.61 15.23 -10.91
C GLU A 45 -1.41 13.94 -10.75
N PHE A 46 -2.49 13.80 -11.51
CA PHE A 46 -3.31 12.59 -11.53
C PHE A 46 -2.49 11.35 -11.92
N THR A 47 -1.66 11.47 -12.96
CA THR A 47 -0.74 10.40 -13.38
C THR A 47 0.27 10.07 -12.30
N ARG A 48 0.85 11.09 -11.65
CA ARG A 48 1.83 10.90 -10.56
C ARG A 48 1.22 10.18 -9.36
N PHE A 49 -0.04 10.45 -9.02
CA PHE A 49 -0.76 9.71 -7.99
C PHE A 49 -0.86 8.23 -8.35
N ILE A 50 -1.27 7.90 -9.58
CA ILE A 50 -1.34 6.51 -10.08
C ILE A 50 0.03 5.82 -9.95
N ASP A 51 1.11 6.48 -10.37
CA ASP A 51 2.46 5.91 -10.31
C ASP A 51 2.91 5.61 -8.88
N VAL A 52 2.67 6.55 -7.95
CA VAL A 52 3.01 6.37 -6.53
C VAL A 52 2.16 5.25 -5.90
N GLY A 53 0.86 5.20 -6.18
CA GLY A 53 -0.02 4.14 -5.71
C GLY A 53 0.44 2.76 -6.18
N ALA A 54 0.84 2.63 -7.46
CA ALA A 54 1.38 1.39 -8.01
C ALA A 54 2.71 0.98 -7.34
N ALA A 55 3.59 1.95 -7.04
CA ALA A 55 4.85 1.68 -6.34
C ALA A 55 4.61 1.20 -4.89
N VAL A 56 3.64 1.79 -4.18
CA VAL A 56 3.25 1.37 -2.83
C VAL A 56 2.75 -0.08 -2.86
N TYR A 57 1.81 -0.40 -3.75
CA TYR A 57 1.29 -1.76 -3.89
C TYR A 57 2.39 -2.79 -4.16
N ARG A 58 3.25 -2.54 -5.16
CA ARG A 58 4.34 -3.47 -5.52
C ARG A 58 5.32 -3.68 -4.37
N THR A 59 5.59 -2.62 -3.60
CA THR A 59 6.48 -2.71 -2.42
C THR A 59 5.88 -3.60 -1.34
N LEU A 60 4.59 -3.42 -1.04
CA LEU A 60 3.89 -4.24 -0.05
C LEU A 60 3.73 -5.69 -0.51
N ALA A 61 3.33 -5.92 -1.77
CA ALA A 61 3.23 -7.26 -2.34
C ALA A 61 4.58 -8.00 -2.31
N ARG A 62 5.70 -7.29 -2.57
CA ARG A 62 7.05 -7.87 -2.44
C ARG A 62 7.41 -8.20 -0.99
N ALA A 63 7.09 -7.33 -0.03
CA ALA A 63 7.31 -7.58 1.38
C ALA A 63 6.50 -8.80 1.87
N GLU A 64 5.26 -8.95 1.40
CA GLU A 64 4.42 -10.11 1.69
C GLU A 64 5.01 -11.41 1.12
N ALA A 65 5.44 -11.38 -0.14
CA ALA A 65 6.10 -12.54 -0.76
C ALA A 65 7.38 -12.92 -0.01
N TYR A 66 8.15 -11.94 0.46
CA TYR A 66 9.33 -12.18 1.31
C TYR A 66 8.95 -12.83 2.65
N ARG A 67 7.92 -12.32 3.33
CA ARG A 67 7.40 -12.90 4.58
C ARG A 67 6.95 -14.35 4.40
N ARG A 68 6.23 -14.65 3.33
CA ARG A 68 5.73 -16.01 3.06
C ARG A 68 6.87 -16.98 2.74
N SER A 69 7.88 -16.54 1.99
CA SER A 69 9.03 -17.38 1.62
C SER A 69 10.05 -17.55 2.75
N SER A 70 10.17 -16.59 3.67
CA SER A 70 11.07 -16.68 4.82
C SER A 70 10.57 -17.68 5.87
N VAL A 71 9.25 -17.79 6.08
CA VAL A 71 8.65 -18.80 6.97
C VAL A 71 9.03 -20.23 6.56
N TRP A 72 9.16 -20.50 5.26
CA TRP A 72 9.53 -21.82 4.74
C TRP A 72 11.03 -22.14 4.89
N LYS A 73 11.86 -21.15 5.20
CA LYS A 73 13.31 -21.32 5.35
C LYS A 73 13.70 -21.76 6.77
N THR A 74 12.90 -21.42 7.76
CA THR A 74 13.13 -21.79 9.17
C THR A 74 12.74 -23.24 9.44
N ASP A 75 11.66 -23.74 8.82
CA ASP A 75 11.15 -25.12 9.03
C ASP A 75 12.07 -26.23 8.48
N VAL A 76 12.87 -25.93 7.44
CA VAL A 76 13.75 -26.94 6.82
C VAL A 76 15.07 -27.11 7.61
N SER A 77 15.44 -26.13 8.43
CA SER A 77 16.68 -26.16 9.22
C SER A 77 16.52 -26.90 10.56
N ASP A 78 15.28 -27.10 11.02
CA ASP A 78 14.94 -27.75 12.30
C ASP A 78 14.59 -29.25 12.17
N ARG A 79 14.75 -29.83 10.96
CA ARG A 79 14.52 -31.25 10.67
C ARG A 79 15.79 -32.02 10.25
N ARG A 80 16.98 -31.59 10.66
CA ARG A 80 18.24 -32.32 10.41
C ARG A 80 18.94 -32.71 11.69
#